data_AF-A0A928L833-F1
#
_entry.id   AF-A0A928L833-F1
#
_cell.length_a   1.000
_cell.length_b   1.000
_cell.length_c   1.000
_cell.angle_alpha   90.00
_cell.angle_beta   90.00
_cell.angle_gamma   90.00
#
_symmetry.space_group_name_H-M   'P 1'
#
loop_
_entity.id
_entity.type
_entity.pdbx_description
1 polymer ?
#
loop_
_entity_poly.entity_id
_entity_poly.type
_entity_poly.pdbx_seq_one_letter_code
_entity_poly.pdbx_strand_id
1 'polypeptide(L)'
;MAYQIKKAERITEDLELLGDDNSVALTIHVDIDVDRIARDYRMAMLHLTETQKAAKNGDPEALTQYGEAIVQAYELVFGVENTQRILAYFDGKTTDMVLQTMPFLYDVIEPAVYRAVQSKRKVIANNLRLSRSQRRRLGLL
;
A
#
# COMPACT_ATOMS: atom_id res chain seq x y z
N MET A 1 15.37 -36.59 1.51
CA MET A 1 14.44 -35.52 1.95
C MET A 1 14.71 -34.30 1.10
N ALA A 2 13.68 -33.65 0.55
CA ALA A 2 13.86 -32.44 -0.26
C ALA A 2 13.73 -31.19 0.63
N TYR A 3 14.64 -30.23 0.47
CA TYR A 3 14.54 -28.92 1.10
C TYR A 3 13.54 -28.06 0.31
N GLN A 4 12.54 -27.50 0.98
CA GLN A 4 11.48 -26.71 0.36
C GLN A 4 11.68 -25.22 0.63
N ILE A 5 11.66 -24.40 -0.43
CA ILE A 5 11.74 -22.94 -0.37
C ILE A 5 10.45 -22.38 -0.97
N LYS A 6 9.79 -21.45 -0.27
CA LYS A 6 8.61 -20.74 -0.78
C LYS A 6 9.03 -19.37 -1.33
N LYS A 7 8.46 -18.97 -2.47
CA LYS A 7 8.63 -17.61 -3.02
C LYS A 7 8.02 -16.56 -2.08
N ALA A 8 8.45 -15.31 -2.27
CA ALA A 8 7.89 -14.15 -1.59
C ALA A 8 6.37 -14.08 -1.77
N GLU A 9 5.68 -13.53 -0.76
CA GLU A 9 4.24 -13.30 -0.82
C GLU A 9 3.94 -12.23 -1.87
N ARG A 10 2.91 -12.47 -2.69
CA ARG A 10 2.45 -11.55 -3.73
C ARG A 10 1.01 -11.15 -3.46
N ILE A 11 0.67 -9.91 -3.79
CA ILE A 11 -0.72 -9.48 -3.95
C ILE A 11 -1.01 -9.58 -5.44
N THR A 12 -2.08 -10.29 -5.79
CA THR A 12 -2.56 -10.42 -7.17
C THR A 12 -4.06 -10.18 -7.15
N GLU A 13 -4.46 -8.96 -7.48
CA GLU A 13 -5.84 -8.47 -7.33
C GLU A 13 -6.19 -7.60 -8.53
N ASP A 14 -7.48 -7.53 -8.87
CA ASP A 14 -7.99 -6.59 -9.87
C ASP A 14 -8.77 -5.49 -9.17
N LEU A 15 -8.40 -4.24 -9.44
CA LEU A 15 -9.18 -3.07 -9.06
C LEU A 15 -10.02 -2.65 -10.26
N GLU A 16 -11.32 -2.95 -10.20
CA GLU A 16 -12.30 -2.54 -11.20
C GLU A 16 -12.96 -1.22 -10.80
N LEU A 17 -12.89 -0.25 -11.70
CA LEU A 17 -13.51 1.06 -11.58
C LEU A 17 -14.74 1.07 -12.50
N LEU A 18 -15.91 1.33 -11.91
CA LEU A 18 -17.21 1.22 -12.58
C LEU A 18 -17.67 2.56 -13.16
N GLY A 19 -18.07 2.57 -14.42
CA GLY A 19 -18.67 3.73 -15.07
C GLY A 19 -20.11 4.02 -14.58
N ASP A 20 -20.71 5.07 -15.12
CA ASP A 20 -22.05 5.56 -14.73
C ASP A 20 -23.17 4.52 -14.86
N ASP A 21 -23.00 3.53 -15.74
CA ASP A 21 -23.94 2.43 -15.98
C ASP A 21 -23.66 1.19 -15.12
N ASN A 22 -22.76 1.29 -14.13
CA ASN A 22 -22.23 0.20 -13.32
C ASN A 22 -21.47 -0.88 -14.13
N SER A 23 -21.11 -0.63 -15.38
CA SER A 23 -20.21 -1.50 -16.13
C SER A 23 -18.75 -1.23 -15.75
N VAL A 24 -17.88 -2.22 -15.92
CA VAL A 24 -16.44 -2.06 -15.68
C VAL A 24 -15.85 -1.16 -16.76
N ALA A 25 -15.49 0.07 -16.37
CA ALA A 25 -14.91 1.06 -17.26
C ALA A 25 -13.38 0.97 -17.32
N LEU A 26 -12.74 0.57 -16.21
CA LEU A 26 -11.30 0.41 -16.12
C LEU A 26 -10.91 -0.70 -15.15
N THR A 27 -10.07 -1.63 -15.58
CA THR A 27 -9.44 -2.63 -14.72
C THR A 27 -7.95 -2.33 -14.55
N ILE A 28 -7.51 -2.28 -13.29
CA ILE A 28 -6.11 -2.19 -12.89
C ILE A 28 -5.67 -3.53 -12.32
N HIS A 29 -4.79 -4.21 -13.04
CA HIS A 29 -4.16 -5.45 -12.57
C HIS A 29 -3.05 -5.12 -11.57
N VAL A 30 -3.24 -5.50 -10.31
CA VAL A 30 -2.30 -5.27 -9.22
C VAL A 30 -1.50 -6.54 -9.00
N ASP A 31 -0.22 -6.54 -9.34
CA ASP A 31 0.70 -7.66 -9.09
C ASP A 31 1.97 -7.19 -8.36
N ILE A 32 1.93 -7.27 -7.03
CA ILE A 32 2.94 -6.65 -6.16
C ILE A 32 3.77 -7.72 -5.46
N ASP A 33 5.09 -7.57 -5.50
CA ASP A 33 5.99 -8.22 -4.55
C ASP A 33 5.90 -7.49 -3.20
N VAL A 34 5.17 -8.08 -2.25
CA VAL A 34 4.89 -7.46 -0.94
C VAL A 34 6.19 -7.17 -0.19
N ASP A 35 7.17 -8.05 -0.34
CA ASP A 35 8.46 -7.94 0.31
C ASP A 35 9.28 -6.75 -0.17
N ARG A 36 9.07 -6.34 -1.43
CA ARG A 36 9.73 -5.19 -2.04
C ARG A 36 9.16 -3.88 -1.55
N ILE A 37 7.83 -3.79 -1.37
CA ILE A 37 7.17 -2.53 -1.01
C ILE A 37 7.00 -2.34 0.50
N ALA A 38 7.14 -3.39 1.31
CA ALA A 38 6.73 -3.36 2.72
C ALA A 38 7.36 -2.24 3.58
N ARG A 39 8.63 -1.88 3.32
CA ARG A 39 9.28 -0.77 4.03
C ARG A 39 8.67 0.56 3.60
N ASP A 40 8.63 0.78 2.30
CA ASP A 40 8.29 2.07 1.71
C ASP A 40 6.79 2.35 1.86
N TYR A 41 5.96 1.30 1.90
CA TYR A 41 4.51 1.42 2.07
C TYR A 41 4.17 2.10 3.40
N ARG A 42 4.80 1.66 4.50
CA ARG A 42 4.57 2.29 5.80
C ARG A 42 5.00 3.75 5.80
N MET A 43 6.12 4.08 5.16
CA MET A 43 6.59 5.47 5.10
C MET A 43 5.64 6.32 4.26
N ALA A 44 5.18 5.82 3.11
CA ALA A 44 4.22 6.49 2.26
C ALA A 44 2.89 6.75 2.99
N MET A 45 2.35 5.76 3.70
CA MET A 45 1.10 5.94 4.45
C MET A 45 1.23 6.90 5.64
N LEU A 46 2.38 6.92 6.32
CA LEU A 46 2.67 7.92 7.36
C LEU A 46 2.76 9.32 6.77
N HIS A 47 3.54 9.47 5.70
CA HIS A 47 3.69 10.75 5.01
C HIS A 47 2.35 11.28 4.48
N LEU A 48 1.52 10.40 3.92
CA LEU A 48 0.17 10.72 3.48
C LEU A 48 -0.72 11.22 4.64
N THR A 49 -0.63 10.57 5.80
CA THR A 49 -1.37 10.98 7.00
C THR A 49 -0.90 12.33 7.55
N GLU A 50 0.41 12.58 7.53
CA GLU A 50 1.01 13.82 8.01
C GLU A 50 0.64 15.01 7.12
N THR A 51 0.80 14.85 5.80
CA THR A 51 0.44 15.88 4.81
C THR A 51 -1.08 16.14 4.80
N GLN A 52 -1.91 15.09 4.95
CA GLN A 52 -3.36 15.27 5.11
C GLN A 52 -3.70 16.15 6.32
N LYS A 53 -3.03 15.94 7.46
CA LYS A 53 -3.27 16.75 8.67
C LYS A 53 -2.84 18.20 8.48
N ALA A 54 -1.70 18.43 7.82
CA ALA A 54 -1.22 19.77 7.50
C ALA A 54 -2.18 20.51 6.54
N ALA A 55 -2.70 19.80 5.54
CA ALA A 55 -3.62 20.33 4.54
C ALA A 55 -5.00 20.71 5.09
N LYS A 56 -5.40 20.23 6.27
CA LYS A 56 -6.73 20.50 6.86
C LYS A 56 -7.05 21.99 7.01
N ASN A 57 -6.04 22.82 7.19
CA ASN A 57 -6.22 24.26 7.36
C ASN A 57 -6.38 25.02 6.02
N GLY A 58 -6.34 24.31 4.89
CA GLY A 58 -6.50 24.88 3.56
C GLY A 58 -5.28 25.67 3.05
N ASP A 59 -4.12 25.49 3.69
CA ASP A 59 -2.87 26.10 3.23
C ASP A 59 -2.48 25.55 1.83
N PRO A 60 -2.24 26.41 0.83
CA PRO A 60 -1.97 25.97 -0.55
C PRO A 60 -0.72 25.09 -0.70
N GLU A 61 0.33 25.36 0.07
CA GLU A 61 1.56 24.56 0.04
C GLU A 61 1.30 23.17 0.64
N ALA A 62 0.63 23.12 1.79
CA ALA A 62 0.23 21.86 2.42
C ALA A 62 -0.71 21.02 1.53
N LEU A 63 -1.64 21.66 0.80
CA LEU A 63 -2.50 20.98 -0.17
C LEU A 63 -1.70 20.38 -1.34
N THR A 64 -0.69 21.10 -1.83
CA THR A 64 0.21 20.62 -2.88
C THR A 64 1.01 19.41 -2.39
N GLN A 65 1.61 19.49 -1.21
CA GLN A 65 2.35 18.38 -0.59
C GLN A 65 1.47 17.16 -0.35
N TYR A 66 0.21 17.35 0.04
CA TYR A 66 -0.75 16.26 0.18
C TYR A 66 -1.06 15.60 -1.17
N GLY A 67 -1.26 16.38 -2.23
CA GLY A 67 -1.42 15.87 -3.59
C GLY A 67 -0.22 15.02 -4.05
N GLU A 68 1.00 15.50 -3.81
CA GLU A 68 2.23 14.76 -4.13
C GLU A 68 2.35 13.46 -3.32
N ALA A 69 2.03 13.49 -2.03
CA ALA A 69 2.05 12.31 -1.17
C ALA A 69 1.05 11.24 -1.64
N ILE A 70 -0.13 11.66 -2.13
CA ILE A 70 -1.11 10.75 -2.73
C ILE A 70 -0.50 10.06 -3.95
N VAL A 71 0.04 10.83 -4.90
CA VAL A 71 0.62 10.26 -6.12
C VAL A 71 1.75 9.28 -5.78
N GLN A 72 2.66 9.65 -4.88
CA GLN A 72 3.74 8.77 -4.45
C GLN A 72 3.26 7.45 -3.82
N ALA A 73 2.22 7.50 -2.97
CA ALA A 73 1.64 6.30 -2.38
C ALA A 73 1.00 5.39 -3.44
N TYR A 74 0.34 5.98 -4.44
CA TYR A 74 -0.30 5.23 -5.52
C TYR A 74 0.74 4.63 -6.47
N GLU A 75 1.77 5.37 -6.86
CA GLU A 75 2.86 4.86 -7.70
C GLU A 75 3.62 3.70 -7.03
N LEU A 76 3.75 3.72 -5.71
CA LEU A 76 4.34 2.60 -4.98
C LEU A 76 3.52 1.30 -5.09
N VAL A 77 2.19 1.41 -5.12
CA VAL A 77 1.26 0.26 -5.12
C VAL A 77 0.93 -0.18 -6.54
N PHE A 78 0.54 0.76 -7.39
CA PHE A 78 0.03 0.48 -8.73
C PHE A 78 1.10 0.60 -9.82
N GLY A 79 2.21 1.29 -9.53
CA GLY A 79 3.20 1.71 -10.54
C GLY A 79 2.76 2.98 -11.26
N VAL A 80 3.74 3.68 -11.86
CA VAL A 80 3.54 5.00 -12.52
C VAL A 80 2.43 4.97 -13.57
N GLU A 81 2.43 3.97 -14.45
CA GLU A 81 1.47 3.85 -15.54
C GLU A 81 0.03 3.68 -15.03
N ASN A 82 -0.18 2.77 -14.08
CA ASN A 82 -1.52 2.54 -13.54
C ASN A 82 -1.99 3.71 -12.67
N THR A 83 -1.09 4.37 -11.93
CA THR A 83 -1.45 5.61 -11.21
C THR A 83 -1.95 6.69 -12.16
N GLN A 84 -1.30 6.86 -13.31
CA GLN A 84 -1.77 7.80 -14.34
C GLN A 84 -3.14 7.40 -14.91
N ARG A 85 -3.38 6.10 -15.14
CA ARG A 85 -4.68 5.61 -15.60
C ARG A 85 -5.79 5.86 -14.57
N ILE A 86 -5.51 5.64 -13.28
CA ILE A 86 -6.45 5.93 -12.18
C ILE A 86 -6.70 7.43 -12.10
N LEU A 87 -5.67 8.28 -12.15
CA LEU A 87 -5.83 9.74 -12.16
C LEU A 87 -6.68 10.22 -13.33
N ALA A 88 -6.45 9.67 -14.53
CA ALA A 88 -7.20 10.00 -15.73
C ALA A 88 -8.68 9.57 -15.61
N TYR A 89 -8.95 8.42 -15.00
CA TYR A 89 -10.31 7.94 -14.75
C TYR A 89 -11.12 8.92 -13.88
N PHE A 90 -10.48 9.56 -12.90
CA PHE A 90 -11.12 10.56 -12.04
C PHE A 90 -11.04 12.01 -12.59
N ASP A 91 -10.68 12.22 -13.86
CA ASP A 91 -10.48 13.55 -14.45
C ASP A 91 -9.51 14.45 -13.66
N GLY A 92 -8.51 13.85 -12.99
CA GLY A 92 -7.59 14.57 -12.11
C GLY A 92 -8.20 15.05 -10.78
N LYS A 93 -9.44 14.64 -10.44
CA LYS A 93 -10.07 14.91 -9.14
C LYS A 93 -9.48 14.02 -8.06
N THR A 94 -8.31 14.41 -7.58
CA THR A 94 -7.51 13.66 -6.59
C THR A 94 -8.27 13.34 -5.30
N THR A 95 -9.20 14.20 -4.86
CA THR A 95 -10.04 13.95 -3.68
C THR A 95 -10.99 12.77 -3.88
N ASP A 96 -11.70 12.73 -5.02
CA ASP A 96 -12.66 11.67 -5.33
C ASP A 96 -11.94 10.34 -5.53
N MET A 97 -10.79 10.38 -6.23
CA MET A 97 -9.89 9.24 -6.37
C MET A 97 -9.57 8.66 -5.00
N VAL A 98 -8.99 9.47 -4.10
CA VAL A 98 -8.61 9.00 -2.77
C VAL A 98 -9.80 8.44 -2.01
N LEU A 99 -10.95 9.13 -1.99
CA LEU A 99 -12.12 8.65 -1.25
C LEU A 99 -12.57 7.25 -1.70
N GLN A 100 -12.52 6.98 -3.01
CA GLN A 100 -13.02 5.74 -3.59
C GLN A 100 -12.00 4.60 -3.60
N THR A 101 -10.71 4.88 -3.81
CA THR A 101 -9.68 3.83 -3.91
C THR A 101 -8.90 3.61 -2.62
N MET A 102 -8.99 4.50 -1.63
CA MET A 102 -8.33 4.30 -0.32
C MET A 102 -8.80 3.03 0.42
N PRO A 103 -10.09 2.63 0.39
CA PRO A 103 -10.51 1.35 0.97
C PRO A 103 -9.71 0.15 0.43
N PHE A 104 -9.36 0.13 -0.87
CA PHE A 104 -8.52 -0.93 -1.43
C PHE A 104 -7.11 -0.95 -0.78
N LEU A 105 -6.53 0.22 -0.51
CA LEU A 105 -5.24 0.30 0.19
C LEU A 105 -5.34 -0.25 1.63
N TYR A 106 -6.41 0.08 2.36
CA TYR A 106 -6.58 -0.34 3.76
C TYR A 106 -7.08 -1.78 3.93
N ASP A 107 -7.94 -2.26 3.04
CA ASP A 107 -8.61 -3.55 3.20
C ASP A 107 -7.86 -4.69 2.50
N VAL A 108 -7.05 -4.36 1.47
CA VAL A 108 -6.33 -5.36 0.66
C VAL A 108 -4.81 -5.23 0.84
N ILE A 109 -4.27 -4.04 0.56
CA ILE A 109 -2.80 -3.85 0.51
C ILE A 109 -2.18 -3.86 1.90
N GLU A 110 -2.70 -3.06 2.83
CA GLU A 110 -2.14 -2.93 4.19
C GLU A 110 -2.12 -4.27 4.95
N PRO A 111 -3.19 -5.10 4.94
CA PRO A 111 -3.18 -6.38 5.62
C PRO A 111 -2.17 -7.34 5.02
N ALA A 112 -2.00 -7.35 3.70
CA ALA A 112 -1.01 -8.18 3.02
C ALA A 112 0.43 -7.76 3.38
N VAL A 113 0.73 -6.46 3.35
CA VAL A 113 2.02 -5.91 3.80
C VAL A 113 2.29 -6.28 5.26
N TYR A 114 1.31 -6.12 6.14
CA TYR A 114 1.44 -6.47 7.55
C TYR A 114 1.75 -7.96 7.76
N ARG A 115 1.03 -8.86 7.07
CA ARG A 115 1.26 -10.31 7.14
C ARG A 115 2.67 -10.69 6.68
N ALA A 116 3.15 -10.13 5.56
CA ALA A 116 4.48 -10.40 5.05
C ALA A 116 5.58 -9.98 6.04
N VAL A 117 5.47 -8.78 6.61
CA VAL A 117 6.42 -8.28 7.63
C VAL A 117 6.42 -9.17 8.88
N GLN A 118 5.24 -9.57 9.36
CA GLN A 118 5.12 -10.44 10.53
C GLN A 118 5.70 -11.84 10.26
N SER A 119 5.42 -12.41 9.09
CA SER A 119 5.96 -13.70 8.65
C SER A 119 7.49 -13.67 8.62
N LYS A 120 8.08 -12.63 8.02
CA LYS A 120 9.54 -12.43 7.99
C LYS A 120 10.15 -12.30 9.38
N ARG A 121 9.54 -11.51 10.27
CA ARG A 121 10.01 -11.37 11.65
C ARG A 121 10.02 -12.72 12.38
N LYS A 122 9.00 -13.55 12.19
CA LYS A 122 8.95 -14.92 12.76
C LYS A 122 10.06 -15.81 12.22
N VAL A 123 10.30 -15.80 10.89
CA VAL A 123 11.37 -16.57 10.26
C VAL A 123 12.74 -16.16 10.82
N ILE A 124 13.02 -14.85 10.88
CA ILE A 124 14.28 -14.33 11.44
C ILE A 124 14.43 -14.75 12.90
N ALA A 125 13.38 -14.60 13.72
CA ALA A 125 13.43 -14.94 15.14
C ALA A 125 13.65 -16.44 15.41
N ASN A 126 13.14 -17.30 14.53
CA ASN A 126 13.36 -18.74 14.60
C ASN A 126 14.77 -19.11 14.14
N ASN A 127 15.23 -18.56 13.01
CA ASN A 127 16.56 -18.84 12.46
C ASN A 127 17.68 -18.38 13.40
N LEU A 128 17.52 -17.21 14.04
CA LEU A 128 18.48 -16.67 15.01
C LEU A 128 18.27 -17.19 16.44
N ARG A 129 17.33 -18.12 16.67
CA ARG A 129 16.99 -18.69 17.99
C ARG A 129 16.81 -17.62 19.08
N LEU A 130 16.10 -16.54 18.74
CA LEU A 130 15.94 -15.39 19.65
C LEU A 130 15.18 -15.77 20.92
N SER A 131 15.63 -15.24 22.05
CA SER A 131 14.97 -15.39 23.36
C SER A 131 13.60 -14.72 23.40
N ARG A 132 12.77 -15.06 24.39
CA ARG A 132 11.43 -14.48 24.59
C ARG A 132 11.46 -12.96 24.68
N SER A 133 12.46 -12.39 25.37
CA SER A 133 12.65 -10.94 25.48
C SER A 133 12.96 -10.29 24.12
N GLN A 134 13.84 -10.90 23.33
CA GLN A 134 14.19 -10.43 21.98
C GLN A 134 13.00 -10.52 21.02
N ARG A 135 12.18 -11.58 21.11
CA ARG A 135 10.95 -11.73 20.33
C ARG A 135 9.92 -10.65 20.66
N ARG A 136 9.77 -10.27 21.93
CA ARG A 136 8.87 -9.18 22.35
C ARG A 136 9.30 -7.83 21.76
N ARG A 137 10.61 -7.54 21.71
CA ARG A 137 11.15 -6.33 21.06
C ARG A 137 10.85 -6.25 19.56
N LEU A 138 10.62 -7.39 18.91
CA LEU A 138 10.24 -7.47 17.49
C LEU A 138 8.71 -7.46 17.28
N GLY A 139 7.90 -7.35 18.34
CA GLY A 139 6.44 -7.35 18.26
C GLY A 139 5.84 -8.70 17.85
N LEU A 140 6.50 -9.80 18.23
CA LEU A 140 6.06 -11.17 17.92
C LEU A 140 5.29 -11.85 19.06
N LEU A 141 5.17 -11.18 20.22
CA LEU A 141 4.58 -11.67 21.47
C LEU A 141 3.89 -10.54 22.24
#